data_AF-A0A7J2KKZ6-F1
#
_entry.id   AF-A0A7J2KKZ6-F1
#
_cell.length_a   1.000
_cell.length_b   1.000
_cell.length_c   1.000
_cell.angle_alpha   90.00
_cell.angle_beta   90.00
_cell.angle_gamma   90.00
#
_symmetry.space_group_name_H-M   'P 1'
#
loop_
_entity.id
_entity.type
_entity.pdbx_description
1 polymer ?
#
loop_
_entity_poly.entity_id
_entity_poly.type
_entity_poly.pdbx_seq_one_letter_code
_entity_poly.pdbx_strand_id
1 'polypeptide(L)'
;MAIKAKNETESLLLFYLINYYGQRLDSKGTGTTFKAISKNTLNSFIVTLPDKEDWEKIVSNIESKFSVIDKVEEVVDNSLKKAEMLRKSILKVAFEGKLVKNG
;
A
#
# COMPACT_ATOMS: atom_id res chain seq x y z
N MET A 1 7.27 22.60 6.46
CA MET A 1 8.66 22.19 6.14
C MET A 1 8.58 20.79 5.58
N ALA A 2 9.11 20.54 4.39
CA ALA A 2 9.08 19.21 3.77
C ALA A 2 10.43 18.51 4.01
N ILE A 3 10.40 17.27 4.51
CA ILE A 3 11.58 16.40 4.49
C ILE A 3 11.67 15.84 3.07
N LYS A 4 12.81 16.03 2.42
CA LYS A 4 13.00 15.62 1.02
C LYS A 4 14.07 14.55 0.93
N ALA A 5 13.71 13.40 0.38
CA ALA A 5 14.64 12.34 0.00
C ALA A 5 15.37 12.66 -1.32
N LYS A 6 16.54 12.06 -1.55
CA LYS A 6 17.31 12.30 -2.78
C LYS A 6 16.80 11.45 -3.95
N ASN A 7 16.23 10.30 -3.66
CA ASN A 7 15.69 9.35 -4.64
C ASN A 7 14.44 8.65 -4.10
N GLU A 8 13.83 7.81 -4.94
CA GLU A 8 12.60 7.07 -4.62
C GLU A 8 12.79 6.09 -3.45
N THR A 9 13.87 5.30 -3.45
CA THR A 9 14.15 4.33 -2.38
C THR A 9 14.33 5.00 -1.02
N GLU A 10 15.03 6.12 -0.97
CA GLU A 10 15.17 6.94 0.25
C GLU A 10 13.83 7.57 0.67
N SER A 11 12.95 7.88 -0.28
CA SER A 11 11.60 8.39 0.02
C SER A 11 10.74 7.33 0.68
N LEU A 12 10.81 6.08 0.19
CA LEU A 12 10.14 4.93 0.79
C LEU A 12 10.70 4.62 2.17
N LEU A 13 12.03 4.62 2.32
CA LEU A 13 12.67 4.48 3.63
C LEU A 13 12.16 5.53 4.62
N LEU A 14 12.14 6.80 4.20
CA LEU A 14 11.65 7.90 5.03
C LEU A 14 10.18 7.69 5.43
N PHE A 15 9.33 7.28 4.47
CA PHE A 15 7.94 6.94 4.73
C PHE A 15 7.82 5.84 5.80
N TYR A 16 8.55 4.74 5.64
CA TYR A 16 8.51 3.63 6.61
C TYR A 16 9.03 4.04 8.00
N LEU A 17 10.08 4.85 8.07
CA LEU A 17 10.61 5.35 9.34
C LEU A 17 9.63 6.30 10.04
N ILE A 18 8.99 7.21 9.30
CA ILE A 18 7.99 8.11 9.88
C ILE A 18 6.81 7.31 10.44
N ASN A 19 6.33 6.29 9.71
CA ASN A 19 5.28 5.42 10.19
C ASN A 19 5.70 4.64 11.44
N TYR A 20 6.91 4.08 11.45
CA TYR A 20 7.44 3.35 12.59
C TYR A 20 7.61 4.23 13.84
N TYR A 21 8.14 5.44 13.66
CA TYR A 21 8.35 6.40 14.76
C TYR A 21 7.13 7.28 15.05
N GLY A 22 6.02 7.12 14.31
CA GLY A 22 4.87 8.03 14.35
C GLY A 22 4.37 8.30 15.77
N GLN A 23 4.17 7.25 16.57
CA GLN A 23 3.74 7.42 17.96
C GLN A 23 4.76 8.15 18.84
N ARG A 24 6.06 7.92 18.62
CA ARG A 24 7.15 8.58 19.37
C ARG A 24 7.32 10.05 18.95
N LEU A 25 7.02 10.34 17.69
CA LEU A 25 6.99 11.69 17.15
C LEU A 25 5.76 12.44 17.68
N ASP A 26 4.59 11.80 17.70
CA ASP A 26 3.35 12.35 18.24
C ASP A 26 3.43 12.63 19.75
N SER A 27 4.11 11.78 20.51
CA SER A 27 4.33 12.00 21.95
C SER A 27 5.23 13.21 22.23
N LYS A 28 6.03 13.64 21.25
CA LYS A 28 6.88 14.84 21.32
C LYS A 28 6.21 16.05 20.65
N GLY A 29 5.01 15.88 20.10
CA GLY A 29 4.20 16.95 19.54
C GLY A 29 3.76 17.92 20.63
N THR A 30 3.88 19.22 20.35
CA THR A 30 3.47 20.30 21.24
C THR A 30 2.13 20.88 20.78
N GLY A 31 1.28 21.31 21.72
CA GLY A 31 -0.03 21.91 21.44
C GLY A 31 -1.19 21.09 22.02
N THR A 32 -2.11 21.77 22.69
CA THR A 32 -3.27 21.15 23.38
C THR A 32 -4.47 21.00 22.45
N THR A 33 -4.65 21.90 21.48
CA THR A 33 -5.76 21.87 20.51
C THR A 33 -5.38 21.16 19.20
N PHE A 34 -4.17 21.39 18.70
CA PHE A 34 -3.58 20.67 17.57
C PHE A 34 -2.15 20.30 17.92
N LYS A 35 -1.84 19.00 17.94
CA LYS A 35 -0.47 18.53 18.14
C LYS A 35 0.34 18.81 16.88
N ALA A 36 1.42 19.57 17.03
CA ALA A 36 2.36 19.86 15.97
C ALA A 36 3.77 19.49 16.40
N ILE A 37 4.56 18.93 15.48
CA ILE A 37 5.97 18.62 15.73
C ILE A 37 6.81 19.80 15.24
N SER A 38 7.55 20.42 16.16
CA SER A 38 8.42 21.54 15.82
C SER A 38 9.62 21.08 14.98
N LYS A 39 10.19 21.97 14.16
CA LYS A 39 11.43 21.72 13.41
C LYS A 39 12.59 21.30 14.33
N ASN A 40 12.68 21.90 15.52
CA ASN A 40 13.73 21.60 16.49
C ASN A 40 13.56 20.18 17.06
N THR A 41 12.32 19.78 17.34
CA THR A 41 12.00 18.43 17.79
C THR A 41 12.38 17.40 16.73
N LEU A 42 12.05 17.68 15.46
CA LEU A 42 12.35 16.79 14.35
C LEU A 42 13.85 16.68 14.09
N ASN A 43 14.58 17.80 14.09
CA ASN A 43 16.03 17.83 13.87
C ASN A 43 16.83 17.17 15.01
N SER A 44 16.30 17.16 16.24
CA SER A 44 16.92 16.49 17.40
C SER A 44 16.43 15.04 17.58
N PHE A 45 15.52 14.57 16.73
CA PHE A 45 15.02 13.20 16.80
C PHE A 45 16.07 12.23 16.27
N ILE A 46 16.55 11.35 17.16
CA ILE A 46 17.54 10.34 16.82
C ILE A 46 16.84 9.17 16.13
N VAL A 47 17.29 8.86 14.92
CA VAL A 47 16.87 7.68 14.14
C VAL A 47 18.06 6.75 14.00
N THR A 48 17.87 5.49 14.33
CA THR A 48 18.85 4.44 14.01
C THR A 48 18.58 3.94 12.59
N LEU A 49 19.59 4.02 11.72
CA LEU A 49 19.57 3.46 10.38
C LEU A 49 20.57 2.30 10.33
N PRO A 50 20.20 1.15 9.75
CA PRO A 50 21.16 0.08 9.48
C PRO A 50 22.06 0.47 8.30
N ASP A 51 23.00 -0.40 7.95
CA ASP A 51 23.87 -0.21 6.80
C ASP A 51 23.08 -0.06 5.51
N LYS A 52 23.69 0.63 4.53
CA LYS A 52 22.99 1.01 3.30
C LYS A 52 22.36 -0.17 2.58
N GLU A 53 23.15 -1.22 2.43
CA GLU A 53 22.72 -2.43 1.75
C GLU A 53 21.54 -3.11 2.46
N ASP A 54 21.49 -3.04 3.79
CA ASP A 54 20.45 -3.69 4.58
C ASP A 54 19.12 -2.95 4.50
N TRP A 55 19.11 -1.62 4.65
CA TRP A 55 17.83 -0.90 4.49
C TRP A 55 17.32 -0.93 3.05
N GLU A 56 18.20 -0.93 2.04
CA GLU A 56 17.77 -1.09 0.64
C GLU A 56 17.11 -2.45 0.41
N LYS A 57 17.68 -3.53 0.97
CA LYS A 57 17.06 -4.87 0.94
C LYS A 57 15.71 -4.88 1.66
N ILE A 58 15.60 -4.23 2.82
CA ILE A 58 14.34 -4.14 3.57
C ILE A 58 13.27 -3.43 2.72
N VAL A 59 13.59 -2.26 2.15
CA VAL A 59 12.65 -1.50 1.31
C VAL A 59 12.23 -2.35 0.11
N SER A 60 13.18 -2.96 -0.61
CA SER A 60 12.88 -3.83 -1.76
C SER A 60 11.96 -5.00 -1.40
N ASN A 61 12.18 -5.63 -0.23
CA ASN A 61 11.33 -6.71 0.26
C ASN A 61 9.91 -6.23 0.59
N ILE A 62 9.74 -5.01 1.09
CA ILE A 62 8.42 -4.45 1.36
C ILE A 62 7.71 -4.13 0.04
N GLU A 63 8.37 -3.44 -0.89
CA GLU A 63 7.79 -3.08 -2.19
C GLU A 63 7.40 -4.33 -3.01
N SER A 64 8.21 -5.38 -2.98
CA SER A 64 7.87 -6.64 -3.66
C SER A 64 6.61 -7.29 -3.09
N LYS A 65 6.39 -7.22 -1.77
CA LYS A 65 5.18 -7.71 -1.12
C LYS A 65 3.95 -6.89 -1.52
N PHE A 66 4.06 -5.56 -1.56
CA PHE A 66 2.97 -4.71 -2.06
C PHE A 66 2.63 -5.01 -3.52
N SER A 67 3.63 -5.17 -4.38
CA SER A 67 3.40 -5.58 -5.77
C SER A 67 2.67 -6.92 -5.91
N VAL A 68 2.91 -7.87 -4.99
CA VAL A 68 2.14 -9.12 -4.95
C VAL A 68 0.69 -8.86 -4.54
N ILE A 69 0.46 -8.00 -3.55
CA ILE A 69 -0.89 -7.62 -3.11
C ILE A 69 -1.66 -6.98 -4.27
N ASP A 70 -1.06 -6.02 -4.98
CA ASP A 70 -1.70 -5.34 -6.12
C ASP A 70 -2.12 -6.35 -7.20
N LYS A 71 -1.27 -7.33 -7.50
CA LYS A 71 -1.59 -8.41 -8.46
C LYS A 71 -2.73 -9.29 -7.97
N VAL A 72 -2.78 -9.59 -6.67
CA VAL A 72 -3.88 -10.37 -6.08
C VAL A 72 -5.18 -9.61 -6.20
N GLU A 73 -5.20 -8.31 -5.89
CA GLU A 73 -6.37 -7.44 -6.06
C GLU A 73 -6.85 -7.44 -7.51
N GLU A 74 -5.93 -7.27 -8.47
CA GLU A 74 -6.26 -7.31 -9.90
C GLU A 74 -6.87 -8.66 -10.32
N VAL A 75 -6.32 -9.78 -9.84
CA VAL A 75 -6.83 -11.12 -10.12
C VAL A 75 -8.23 -11.31 -9.55
N VAL A 76 -8.49 -10.81 -8.34
CA VAL A 76 -9.82 -10.88 -7.70
C VAL A 76 -10.84 -10.08 -8.52
N ASP A 77 -10.53 -8.84 -8.86
CA ASP A 77 -11.42 -7.97 -9.63
C ASP A 77 -11.75 -8.56 -11.00
N ASN A 78 -10.75 -9.08 -11.69
CA ASN A 78 -10.94 -9.73 -12.99
C ASN A 78 -11.77 -11.01 -12.88
N SER A 79 -11.60 -11.77 -11.80
CA SER A 79 -12.38 -12.99 -11.56
C SER A 79 -13.86 -12.68 -11.30
N LEU A 80 -14.14 -11.62 -10.54
CA LEU A 80 -15.51 -11.13 -10.30
C LEU A 80 -16.18 -10.70 -11.61
N LYS A 81 -15.49 -9.89 -12.43
CA LYS A 81 -16.01 -9.47 -13.75
C LYS A 81 -16.30 -10.68 -14.66
N LYS A 82 -15.40 -11.68 -14.69
CA LYS A 82 -15.60 -12.91 -15.46
C LYS A 82 -16.81 -13.71 -14.97
N ALA A 83 -16.98 -13.84 -13.66
CA ALA A 83 -18.13 -14.53 -13.07
C ALA A 83 -19.46 -13.84 -13.44
N GLU A 84 -19.51 -12.50 -13.41
CA GLU A 84 -20.69 -11.74 -13.84
C GLU A 84 -21.00 -11.93 -15.32
N MET A 85 -19.99 -11.84 -16.19
CA MET A 85 -20.17 -12.07 -17.62
C MET A 85 -20.65 -13.48 -17.93
N LEU A 86 -20.08 -14.49 -17.26
CA LEU A 86 -20.50 -15.88 -17.40
C LEU A 86 -21.96 -16.06 -16.97
N ARG A 87 -22.35 -15.50 -15.83
CA ARG A 87 -23.75 -15.51 -15.36
C ARG A 87 -24.70 -14.90 -16.38
N LYS A 88 -24.37 -13.73 -16.94
CA LYS A 88 -25.17 -13.07 -17.98
C LYS A 88 -25.26 -13.92 -19.25
N SER A 89 -24.16 -14.54 -19.66
CA SER A 89 -24.11 -15.41 -20.84
C SER A 89 -24.99 -16.65 -20.67
N ILE A 90 -24.89 -17.34 -19.53
CA ILE A 90 -25.72 -18.50 -19.22
C ILE A 90 -27.21 -18.12 -19.22
N LEU A 91 -27.58 -17.01 -18.58
CA LEU A 91 -28.97 -16.55 -18.56
C LEU A 91 -29.47 -16.23 -19.98
N LYS A 92 -28.65 -15.57 -20.81
CA LYS A 92 -29.00 -15.31 -22.21
C LYS A 92 -29.27 -16.61 -22.96
N VAL A 93 -28.39 -17.60 -22.85
CA VAL A 93 -28.56 -18.91 -23.48
C VAL A 93 -29.80 -19.64 -22.94
N ALA A 94 -30.12 -19.46 -21.65
CA ALA A 94 -31.32 -20.01 -21.02
C ALA A 94 -32.60 -19.46 -21.65
N PHE A 95 -32.71 -18.13 -21.74
CA PHE A 95 -33.87 -17.45 -22.29
C PHE A 95 -34.02 -17.64 -23.79
N GLU A 96 -32.93 -17.93 -24.52
CA GLU A 96 -32.97 -18.31 -25.94
C GLU A 96 -33.39 -19.78 -26.16
N GLY A 97 -33.65 -20.56 -25.10
CA GLY A 97 -34.04 -21.97 -25.20
C GLY A 97 -32.93 -22.90 -25.67
N LYS A 98 -31.67 -22.43 -25.64
CA LYS A 98 -30.49 -23.15 -26.17
C LYS A 98 -29.71 -23.93 -25.11
N LEU A 99 -30.16 -23.92 -23.85
CA LEU A 99 -29.48 -24.62 -22.76
C LEU A 99 -29.65 -26.14 -22.78
N VAL A 100 -30.68 -26.65 -23.45
CA VAL A 100 -30.94 -28.09 -23.54
C VAL A 100 -31.05 -28.47 -25.02
N LYS A 101 -30.33 -29.51 -25.45
CA LYS A 101 -30.56 -30.09 -26.78
C LYS A 101 -31.91 -30.79 -26.74
N ASN A 102 -32.91 -30.22 -27.43
CA ASN A 102 -34.15 -30.92 -27.70
C ASN A 102 -33.80 -32.13 -28.57
N GLY A 103 -33.92 -33.32 -27.99
CA GLY A 103 -33.96 -34.60 -28.70
C GLY A 103 -35.39 -34.93 -29.09
#